data_AF-A0A212F3Z9-F1
#
_entry.id   AF-A0A212F3Z9-F1
#
_cell.length_a   1.000
_cell.length_b   1.000
_cell.length_c   1.000
_cell.angle_alpha   90.00
_cell.angle_beta   90.00
_cell.angle_gamma   90.00
#
_symmetry.space_group_name_H-M   'P 1'
#
loop_
_entity.id
_entity.type
_entity.pdbx_description
1 polymer ?
#
loop_
_entity_poly.entity_id
_entity_poly.type
_entity_poly.pdbx_seq_one_letter_code
_entity_poly.pdbx_strand_id
1 'polypeptide(L)'
;MNILPKKRWHVRTKENIARVRKDEAEAAEKERQEQLRIAAADREARLNVLKQKSKLKLSEFDFAQPLETTETNNPAEHINLFSDIEHALQTTNKEHDKEKKEKQEEYEKKIGYLTYLGQDTNEALGKKNWYEVPPESSRFSRSADIKDTYDKLVLKDADGKPKDKLFDEKDGEVAWKAKQSLDPMNTFKKYCSSQPKTLTKTKDTQSNKLDMHKSNKSKTSKKDKHKSDSQIKLQKLREARLKREMQERAKTEMFLSKLSGIEPVETEKKEPKKVVPKYNSQFNPELARQNFR
;
A
#
# COMPACT_ATOMS: atom_id res chain seq x y z
N MET A 1 -37.90 13.49 -15.18
CA MET A 1 -36.88 12.66 -14.50
C MET A 1 -35.67 13.50 -14.15
N ASN A 2 -35.12 13.42 -12.93
CA ASN A 2 -33.91 14.14 -12.55
C ASN A 2 -32.65 13.38 -13.00
N ILE A 3 -31.88 13.99 -13.90
CA ILE A 3 -30.65 13.40 -14.46
C ILE A 3 -29.37 13.93 -13.80
N LEU A 4 -29.46 14.96 -12.94
CA LEU A 4 -28.28 15.58 -12.31
C LEU A 4 -27.45 14.59 -11.46
N PRO A 5 -28.05 13.69 -10.66
CA PRO A 5 -27.27 12.74 -9.87
C PRO A 5 -26.41 11.78 -10.70
N LYS A 6 -26.72 11.61 -11.99
CA LYS A 6 -25.96 10.77 -12.94
C LYS A 6 -24.82 11.52 -13.63
N LYS A 7 -24.67 12.82 -13.39
CA LYS A 7 -23.62 13.66 -14.00
C LYS A 7 -22.43 13.77 -13.06
N ARG A 8 -21.23 13.56 -13.61
CA ARG A 8 -19.96 13.58 -12.86
C ARG A 8 -19.58 14.95 -12.31
N TRP A 9 -20.14 16.03 -12.86
CA TRP A 9 -19.92 17.41 -12.39
C TRP A 9 -20.92 17.83 -11.31
N HIS A 10 -21.88 16.98 -10.93
CA HIS A 10 -22.90 17.38 -9.98
C HIS A 10 -22.30 17.55 -8.57
N VAL A 11 -22.33 18.78 -8.07
CA VAL A 11 -21.68 19.21 -6.83
C VAL A 11 -22.10 18.40 -5.61
N ARG A 12 -23.38 18.01 -5.55
CA ARG A 12 -23.97 17.28 -4.40
C ARG A 12 -23.69 15.77 -4.40
N THR A 13 -22.98 15.25 -5.39
CA THR A 13 -22.58 13.84 -5.38
C THR A 13 -21.53 13.60 -4.30
N LYS A 14 -21.61 12.46 -3.61
CA LYS A 14 -20.70 12.11 -2.51
C LYS A 14 -19.23 12.20 -2.93
N GLU A 15 -18.91 11.79 -4.16
CA GLU A 15 -17.55 11.84 -4.71
C GLU A 15 -17.03 13.27 -4.86
N ASN A 16 -17.85 14.19 -5.36
CA ASN A 16 -17.42 15.58 -5.55
C ASN A 16 -17.29 16.30 -4.22
N ILE A 17 -18.23 16.08 -3.28
CA ILE A 17 -18.11 16.62 -1.92
C ILE A 17 -16.83 16.10 -1.25
N ALA A 18 -16.48 14.82 -1.43
CA ALA A 18 -15.25 14.27 -0.88
C ALA A 18 -13.98 14.88 -1.49
N ARG A 19 -13.98 15.19 -2.80
CA ARG A 19 -12.87 15.92 -3.43
C ARG A 19 -12.73 17.32 -2.86
N VAL A 20 -13.83 18.08 -2.75
CA VAL A 20 -13.81 19.42 -2.16
C VAL A 20 -13.29 19.37 -0.72
N ARG A 21 -13.77 18.45 0.11
CA ARG A 21 -13.26 18.29 1.49
C ARG A 21 -11.77 17.95 1.54
N LYS A 22 -11.27 17.16 0.59
CA LYS A 22 -9.85 16.82 0.51
C LYS A 22 -9.02 18.05 0.15
N ASP A 23 -9.47 18.82 -0.84
CA ASP A 23 -8.79 20.03 -1.28
C ASP A 23 -8.82 21.12 -0.18
N GLU A 24 -9.95 21.26 0.52
CA GLU A 24 -10.09 22.14 1.71
C GLU A 24 -9.16 21.69 2.84
N ALA A 25 -9.08 20.38 3.12
CA ALA A 25 -8.19 19.86 4.14
C ALA A 25 -6.71 20.08 3.78
N GLU A 26 -6.33 19.87 2.52
CA GLU A 26 -4.97 20.11 2.04
C GLU A 26 -4.61 21.60 2.11
N ALA A 27 -5.55 22.49 1.75
CA ALA A 27 -5.36 23.93 1.90
C ALA A 27 -5.18 24.33 3.37
N ALA A 28 -6.02 23.80 4.27
CA ALA A 28 -5.94 24.07 5.70
C ALA A 28 -4.63 23.54 6.33
N GLU A 29 -4.12 22.40 5.89
CA GLU A 29 -2.85 21.86 6.37
C GLU A 29 -1.66 22.71 5.91
N LYS A 30 -1.65 23.16 4.65
CA LYS A 30 -0.62 24.09 4.13
C LYS A 30 -0.62 25.42 4.88
N GLU A 31 -1.80 25.99 5.13
CA GLU A 31 -1.92 27.24 5.90
C GLU A 31 -1.37 27.07 7.33
N ARG A 32 -1.68 25.95 8.01
CA ARG A 32 -1.10 25.64 9.32
C ARG A 32 0.42 25.53 9.27
N GLN A 33 0.98 24.88 8.25
CA GLN A 33 2.43 24.75 8.10
C GLN A 33 3.09 26.12 7.88
N GLU A 34 2.48 26.99 7.08
CA GLU A 34 2.97 28.36 6.86
C GLU A 34 2.88 29.18 8.14
N GLN A 35 1.78 29.11 8.89
CA GLN A 35 1.63 29.79 10.18
C GLN A 35 2.68 29.32 11.18
N LEU A 36 2.95 28.02 11.27
CA LEU A 36 4.01 27.48 12.12
C LEU A 36 5.39 28.00 11.71
N ARG A 37 5.66 28.09 10.41
CA ARG A 37 6.91 28.65 9.89
C ARG A 37 7.06 30.12 10.22
N ILE A 38 5.99 30.90 10.08
CA ILE A 38 5.97 32.33 10.44
C ILE A 38 6.21 32.50 11.95
N ALA A 39 5.52 31.73 12.79
CA ALA A 39 5.67 31.80 14.24
C ALA A 39 7.10 31.39 14.69
N ALA A 40 7.69 30.38 14.06
CA ALA A 40 9.08 30.00 14.31
C ALA A 40 10.04 31.11 13.91
N ALA A 41 9.88 31.68 12.72
CA ALA A 41 10.71 32.79 12.24
C ALA A 41 10.59 34.04 13.14
N ASP A 42 9.39 34.36 13.63
CA ASP A 42 9.17 35.48 14.56
C ASP A 42 9.86 35.24 15.90
N ARG A 43 9.73 34.02 16.44
CA ARG A 43 10.44 33.62 17.67
C ARG A 43 11.96 33.71 17.51
N GLU A 44 12.50 33.22 16.40
CA GLU A 44 13.93 33.28 16.09
C GLU A 44 14.41 34.72 15.90
N ALA A 45 13.65 35.56 15.19
CA ALA A 45 13.97 36.96 14.99
C ALA A 45 14.02 37.72 16.33
N ARG A 46 13.02 37.51 17.20
CA ARG A 46 12.99 38.11 18.54
C ARG A 46 14.19 37.66 19.39
N LEU A 47 14.54 36.38 19.33
CA LEU A 47 15.71 35.84 20.02
C LEU A 47 17.01 36.47 19.48
N ASN A 48 17.13 36.56 18.15
CA ASN A 48 18.31 37.14 17.51
C ASN A 48 18.49 38.62 17.89
N VAL A 49 17.41 39.40 17.93
CA VAL A 49 17.44 40.77 18.44
C VAL A 49 17.93 40.82 19.88
N LEU A 50 17.45 39.92 20.75
CA LEU A 50 17.89 39.87 22.15
C LEU A 50 19.39 39.50 22.27
N LYS A 51 19.86 38.54 21.45
CA LYS A 51 21.28 38.14 21.36
C LYS A 51 22.16 39.28 20.87
N GLN A 52 21.73 40.03 19.88
CA GLN A 52 22.46 41.20 19.38
C GLN A 52 22.54 42.27 20.46
N LYS A 53 21.43 42.57 21.14
CA LYS A 53 21.42 43.52 22.27
C LYS A 53 22.30 43.08 23.42
N SER A 54 22.35 41.79 23.75
CA SER A 54 23.25 41.29 24.80
C SER A 54 24.73 41.38 24.39
N LYS A 55 25.05 41.07 23.13
CA LYS A 55 26.41 41.23 22.60
C LYS A 55 26.88 42.69 22.63
N LEU A 56 26.00 43.62 22.22
CA LEU A 56 26.30 45.06 22.29
C LEU A 56 26.53 45.52 23.74
N LYS A 57 25.71 45.07 24.69
CA LYS A 57 25.93 45.35 26.12
C LYS A 57 27.27 44.77 26.60
N LEU A 58 27.59 43.51 26.27
CA LEU A 58 28.87 42.91 26.65
C LEU A 58 30.08 43.66 26.07
N SER A 59 29.97 44.14 24.83
CA SER A 59 31.01 45.00 24.25
C SER A 59 31.09 46.38 24.91
N GLU A 60 29.96 46.92 25.37
CA GLU A 60 29.89 48.22 26.04
C GLU A 60 30.44 48.17 27.47
N PHE A 61 30.47 47.00 28.10
CA PHE A 61 31.03 46.77 29.44
C PHE A 61 32.52 46.35 29.43
N ASP A 62 33.23 46.43 28.29
CA ASP A 62 34.68 46.19 28.16
C ASP A 62 35.22 44.98 28.95
N PHE A 63 34.53 43.82 28.88
CA PHE A 63 35.17 42.54 29.16
C PHE A 63 35.92 42.05 27.91
N ALA A 64 36.86 42.88 27.45
CA ALA A 64 37.81 42.52 26.43
C ALA A 64 39.06 42.00 27.15
N GLN A 65 39.12 40.68 27.40
CA GLN A 65 40.30 39.82 27.35
C GLN A 65 39.88 38.37 27.59
N PRO A 66 40.17 37.41 26.69
CA PRO A 66 40.47 36.07 27.12
C PRO A 66 41.88 36.12 27.72
N LEU A 67 41.93 36.20 29.05
CA LEU A 67 43.10 35.82 29.83
C LEU A 67 43.49 34.38 29.46
N GLU A 68 44.75 34.20 29.08
CA GLU A 68 45.36 32.90 28.83
C GLU A 68 45.11 31.98 30.04
N THR A 69 44.34 30.91 29.82
CA THR A 69 44.19 29.85 30.81
C THR A 69 45.43 28.97 30.76
N THR A 70 46.23 29.13 31.81
CA THR A 70 47.30 28.26 32.28
C THR A 70 47.08 26.79 31.94
N GLU A 71 48.12 26.19 31.36
CA GLU A 71 48.22 24.76 31.11
C GLU A 71 48.04 23.96 32.41
N THR A 72 46.94 23.21 32.51
CA THR A 72 46.84 22.08 33.43
C THR A 72 46.85 20.80 32.63
N ASN A 73 48.01 20.16 32.63
CA ASN A 73 48.27 18.78 32.23
C ASN A 73 47.17 17.84 32.76
N ASN A 74 46.33 17.31 31.88
CA ASN A 74 45.68 16.01 32.06
C ASN A 74 45.35 15.40 30.70
N PRO A 75 45.63 14.10 30.47
CA PRO A 75 45.52 13.50 29.15
C PRO A 75 44.06 13.28 28.73
N ALA A 76 43.68 13.89 27.60
CA ALA A 76 42.63 13.47 26.67
C ALA A 76 41.22 13.16 27.21
N GLU A 77 40.73 13.92 28.20
CA GLU A 77 39.30 13.99 28.50
C GLU A 77 38.74 15.38 28.13
N HIS A 78 37.53 15.40 27.56
CA HIS A 78 36.86 16.63 27.14
C HIS A 78 36.64 17.54 28.37
N ILE A 79 37.18 18.76 28.33
CA ILE A 79 37.07 19.71 29.45
C ILE A 79 35.61 20.17 29.53
N ASN A 80 34.86 19.60 30.46
CA ASN A 80 33.48 19.98 30.72
C ASN A 80 33.45 21.25 31.58
N LEU A 81 33.52 22.43 30.94
CA LEU A 81 33.39 23.75 31.58
C LEU A 81 32.09 23.94 32.38
N PHE A 82 31.13 23.02 32.25
CA PHE A 82 29.80 23.08 32.83
C PHE A 82 29.54 21.99 33.89
N SER A 83 30.52 21.15 34.25
CA SER A 83 30.34 20.09 35.26
C SER A 83 29.75 20.64 36.55
N ASP A 84 30.27 21.77 37.02
CA ASP A 84 29.89 22.38 38.30
C ASP A 84 28.46 22.94 38.27
N ILE A 85 27.98 23.36 37.09
CA ILE A 85 26.63 23.91 36.90
C ILE A 85 25.60 22.79 36.69
N GLU A 86 25.97 21.73 35.96
CA GLU A 86 25.12 20.56 35.77
C GLU A 86 24.84 19.82 37.08
N HIS A 87 25.84 19.73 37.96
CA HIS A 87 25.66 19.17 39.30
C HIS A 87 24.89 20.10 40.25
N ALA A 88 24.94 21.41 40.04
CA ALA A 88 24.21 22.39 40.85
C ALA A 88 22.70 22.48 40.51
N LEU A 89 22.31 22.16 39.27
CA LEU A 89 20.91 22.18 38.81
C LEU A 89 20.27 20.78 38.86
N GLN A 90 20.36 20.11 40.01
CA GLN A 90 19.73 18.79 40.25
C GLN A 90 18.19 18.83 40.40
N THR A 91 17.54 19.95 40.09
CA THR A 91 16.08 20.05 40.07
C THR A 91 15.58 19.81 38.64
N THR A 92 15.56 18.56 38.19
CA THR A 92 14.90 18.23 36.92
C THR A 92 13.39 18.25 37.11
N ASN A 93 12.67 18.80 36.13
CA ASN A 93 11.23 18.72 36.12
C ASN A 93 10.81 17.26 35.89
N LYS A 94 10.26 16.63 36.92
CA LYS A 94 9.84 15.22 36.90
C LYS A 94 8.89 14.90 35.73
N GLU A 95 8.13 15.88 35.24
CA GLU A 95 7.26 15.68 34.07
C GLU A 95 8.05 15.57 32.77
N HIS A 96 9.12 16.35 32.61
CA HIS A 96 9.94 16.35 31.40
C HIS A 96 10.75 15.06 31.25
N ASP A 97 11.23 14.49 32.35
CA ASP A 97 11.94 13.20 32.32
C ASP A 97 10.99 12.04 32.02
N LYS A 98 9.74 12.11 32.50
CA LYS A 98 8.67 11.17 32.12
C LYS A 98 8.31 11.29 30.64
N GLU A 99 8.13 12.50 30.13
CA GLU A 99 7.81 12.74 28.71
C GLU A 99 8.93 12.24 27.80
N LYS A 100 10.19 12.44 28.17
CA LYS A 100 11.34 11.86 27.44
C LYS A 100 11.32 10.34 27.44
N LYS A 101 11.03 9.72 28.58
CA LYS A 101 10.93 8.27 28.70
C LYS A 101 9.76 7.71 27.88
N GLU A 102 8.60 8.34 27.93
CA GLU A 102 7.43 7.97 27.11
C GLU A 102 7.73 8.10 25.62
N LYS A 103 8.38 9.19 25.18
CA LYS A 103 8.81 9.36 23.78
C LYS A 103 9.80 8.28 23.35
N GLN A 104 10.71 7.89 24.23
CA GLN A 104 11.65 6.81 23.96
C GLN A 104 10.94 5.47 23.86
N GLU A 105 10.03 5.16 24.79
CA GLU A 105 9.23 3.93 24.76
C GLU A 105 8.30 3.89 23.54
N GLU A 106 7.68 5.00 23.15
CA GLU A 106 6.88 5.11 21.93
C GLU A 106 7.72 4.88 20.67
N TYR A 107 8.93 5.44 20.63
CA TYR A 107 9.87 5.21 19.53
C TYR A 107 10.31 3.74 19.47
N GLU A 108 10.64 3.14 20.62
CA GLU A 108 11.01 1.73 20.72
C GLU A 108 9.83 0.81 20.39
N LYS A 109 8.60 1.12 20.82
CA LYS A 109 7.37 0.43 20.40
C LYS A 109 7.13 0.57 18.90
N LYS A 110 7.34 1.76 18.34
CA LYS A 110 7.16 2.05 16.91
C LYS A 110 8.16 1.33 16.03
N ILE A 111 9.38 1.13 16.53
CA ILE A 111 10.44 0.37 15.83
C ILE A 111 10.37 -1.13 16.13
N GLY A 112 9.61 -1.53 17.14
CA GLY A 112 9.45 -2.93 17.53
C GLY A 112 10.50 -3.44 18.52
N TYR A 113 11.34 -2.58 19.09
CA TYR A 113 12.26 -2.92 20.18
C TYR A 113 11.51 -3.26 21.47
N LEU A 114 10.43 -2.52 21.76
CA LEU A 114 9.59 -2.69 22.96
C LEU A 114 8.22 -3.27 22.61
N THR A 115 8.13 -4.07 21.54
CA THR A 115 6.90 -4.79 21.19
C THR A 115 7.03 -6.22 21.70
N TYR A 116 6.30 -6.54 22.78
CA TYR A 116 6.35 -7.88 23.37
C TYR A 116 5.69 -8.87 22.40
N LEU A 117 6.38 -9.98 22.15
CA LEU A 117 5.89 -11.05 21.28
C LEU A 117 4.53 -11.54 21.79
N GLY A 118 3.47 -11.35 21.00
CA GLY A 118 2.11 -11.75 21.38
C GLY A 118 1.12 -10.60 21.61
N GLN A 119 1.57 -9.36 21.83
CA GLN A 119 0.68 -8.21 22.11
C GLN A 119 -0.20 -7.82 20.90
N ASP A 120 0.30 -8.03 19.69
CA ASP A 120 -0.42 -7.73 18.44
C ASP A 120 -1.17 -8.95 17.88
N THR A 121 -1.23 -10.04 18.65
CA THR A 121 -2.00 -11.22 18.24
C THR A 121 -3.49 -10.91 18.28
N ASN A 122 -4.22 -11.49 17.33
CA ASN A 122 -5.66 -11.29 17.19
C ASN A 122 -6.44 -11.73 18.46
N GLU A 123 -5.89 -12.67 19.23
CA GLU A 123 -6.40 -13.11 20.53
C GLU A 123 -6.29 -12.00 21.61
N ALA A 124 -5.12 -11.36 21.73
CA ALA A 124 -4.91 -10.26 22.68
C ALA A 124 -5.74 -9.00 22.34
N LEU A 125 -5.94 -8.72 21.05
CA LEU A 125 -6.74 -7.60 20.56
C LEU A 125 -8.25 -7.89 20.51
N GLY A 126 -8.68 -9.12 20.83
CA GLY A 126 -10.07 -9.55 20.71
C GLY A 126 -10.63 -9.48 19.28
N LYS A 127 -9.75 -9.40 18.28
CA LYS A 127 -10.12 -9.34 16.87
C LYS A 127 -10.24 -10.77 16.36
N LYS A 128 -11.37 -11.10 15.73
CA LYS A 128 -11.50 -12.41 15.07
C LYS A 128 -10.85 -12.39 13.69
N ASN A 129 -10.16 -13.47 13.37
CA ASN A 129 -9.58 -13.64 12.05
C ASN A 129 -10.67 -13.79 10.97
N TRP A 130 -10.33 -13.43 9.73
CA TRP A 130 -11.27 -13.56 8.60
C TRP A 130 -11.74 -15.00 8.35
N TYR A 131 -10.96 -16.00 8.79
CA TYR A 131 -11.32 -17.42 8.72
C TYR A 131 -12.17 -17.90 9.91
N GLU A 132 -12.14 -17.19 11.04
CA GLU A 132 -13.00 -17.49 12.21
C GLU A 132 -14.41 -16.95 12.02
N VAL A 133 -14.59 -15.94 11.17
CA VAL A 133 -15.89 -15.32 10.93
C VAL A 133 -16.32 -15.53 9.48
N PRO A 134 -17.36 -16.34 9.20
CA PRO A 134 -17.80 -16.62 7.83
C PRO A 134 -18.18 -15.33 7.09
N PRO A 135 -18.06 -15.24 5.76
CA PRO A 135 -18.38 -14.02 5.00
C PRO A 135 -19.79 -13.50 5.33
N GLU A 136 -19.98 -12.18 5.27
CA GLU A 136 -21.23 -11.52 5.66
C GLU A 136 -22.44 -12.01 4.83
N SER A 137 -22.20 -12.41 3.58
CA SER A 137 -23.20 -13.07 2.71
C SER A 137 -23.71 -14.41 3.25
N SER A 138 -22.90 -15.12 4.03
CA SER A 138 -23.26 -16.38 4.70
C SER A 138 -23.93 -16.15 6.06
N ARG A 139 -23.68 -15.02 6.73
CA ARG A 139 -24.29 -14.69 8.03
C ARG A 139 -25.75 -14.25 7.90
N PHE A 140 -26.10 -13.62 6.78
CA PHE A 140 -27.45 -13.16 6.47
C PHE A 140 -28.26 -14.11 5.59
N SER A 141 -27.81 -15.35 5.38
CA SER A 141 -28.69 -16.36 4.81
C SER A 141 -29.83 -16.55 5.80
N ARG A 142 -30.98 -15.94 5.48
CA ARG A 142 -32.17 -15.96 6.34
C ARG A 142 -32.39 -17.43 6.67
N SER A 143 -32.59 -17.77 7.92
CA SER A 143 -32.86 -19.17 8.32
C SER A 143 -33.98 -19.81 7.50
N ALA A 144 -34.89 -18.99 6.96
CA ALA A 144 -35.90 -19.36 5.96
C ALA A 144 -35.31 -19.69 4.57
N ASP A 145 -34.35 -18.90 4.04
CA ASP A 145 -33.72 -19.15 2.74
C ASP A 145 -32.87 -20.43 2.74
N ILE A 146 -32.26 -20.80 3.88
CA ILE A 146 -31.52 -22.07 4.02
C ILE A 146 -32.46 -23.27 3.96
N LYS A 147 -33.64 -23.19 4.61
CA LYS A 147 -34.67 -24.23 4.51
C LYS A 147 -35.26 -24.30 3.10
N ASP A 148 -35.55 -23.15 2.50
CA ASP A 148 -36.08 -23.08 1.13
C ASP A 148 -35.09 -23.61 0.08
N THR A 149 -33.79 -23.36 0.26
CA THR A 149 -32.75 -23.91 -0.63
C THR A 149 -32.58 -25.40 -0.44
N TYR A 150 -32.60 -25.91 0.80
CA TYR A 150 -32.60 -27.35 1.08
C TYR A 150 -33.83 -28.04 0.45
N ASP A 151 -35.02 -27.48 0.64
CA ASP A 151 -36.28 -28.01 0.10
C ASP A 151 -36.38 -27.95 -1.42
N LYS A 152 -35.64 -27.05 -2.08
CA LYS A 152 -35.51 -26.96 -3.55
C LYS A 152 -34.47 -27.93 -4.11
N LEU A 153 -33.43 -28.28 -3.33
CA LEU A 153 -32.36 -29.19 -3.75
C LEU A 153 -32.73 -30.67 -3.54
N VAL A 154 -33.69 -30.96 -2.67
CA VAL A 154 -34.27 -32.29 -2.51
C VAL A 154 -35.23 -32.55 -3.67
N LEU A 155 -34.86 -33.48 -4.55
CA LEU A 155 -35.76 -33.99 -5.58
C LEU A 155 -36.95 -34.68 -4.89
N LYS A 156 -38.16 -34.19 -5.14
CA LYS A 156 -39.41 -34.76 -4.61
C LYS A 156 -40.08 -35.61 -5.68
N ASP A 157 -40.77 -36.67 -5.27
CA ASP A 157 -41.68 -37.42 -6.13
C ASP A 157 -42.98 -36.63 -6.40
N ALA A 158 -43.81 -37.11 -7.34
CA ALA A 158 -45.10 -36.47 -7.64
C ALA A 158 -46.03 -36.37 -6.40
N ASP A 159 -45.83 -37.24 -5.41
CA ASP A 159 -46.56 -37.27 -4.13
C ASP A 159 -45.90 -36.40 -3.03
N GLY A 160 -44.87 -35.61 -3.35
CA GLY A 160 -44.25 -34.64 -2.44
C GLY A 160 -43.29 -35.21 -1.40
N LYS A 161 -43.09 -36.54 -1.36
CA LYS A 161 -42.09 -37.19 -0.50
C LYS A 161 -40.67 -37.01 -1.08
N PRO A 162 -39.64 -36.87 -0.22
CA PRO A 162 -38.26 -36.80 -0.68
C PRO A 162 -37.89 -38.11 -1.40
N LYS A 163 -37.37 -38.02 -2.63
CA LYS A 163 -36.88 -39.18 -3.37
C LYS A 163 -35.67 -39.75 -2.63
N ASP A 164 -35.75 -41.01 -2.24
CA ASP A 164 -34.59 -41.76 -1.78
C ASP A 164 -33.57 -41.81 -2.92
N LYS A 165 -32.41 -41.18 -2.71
CA LYS A 165 -31.30 -41.27 -3.65
C LYS A 165 -30.83 -42.72 -3.63
N LEU A 166 -31.21 -43.51 -4.63
CA LEU A 166 -30.57 -44.80 -4.88
C LEU A 166 -29.07 -44.57 -4.95
N PHE A 167 -28.36 -45.13 -3.98
CA PHE A 167 -26.90 -45.10 -3.97
C PHE A 167 -26.41 -45.77 -5.24
N ASP A 168 -25.54 -45.08 -5.96
CA ASP A 168 -24.98 -45.56 -7.20
C ASP A 168 -23.88 -46.58 -6.88
N GLU A 169 -24.32 -47.78 -6.50
CA GLU A 169 -23.47 -48.89 -6.12
C GLU A 169 -23.51 -49.97 -7.19
N LYS A 170 -22.34 -50.37 -7.66
CA LYS A 170 -22.18 -51.50 -8.58
C LYS A 170 -20.97 -52.31 -8.12
N ASP A 171 -21.17 -53.62 -7.94
CA ASP A 171 -20.12 -54.55 -7.52
C ASP A 171 -19.40 -54.12 -6.21
N GLY A 172 -20.14 -53.52 -5.26
CA GLY A 172 -19.61 -53.03 -3.98
C GLY A 172 -18.93 -51.66 -4.05
N GLU A 173 -18.88 -51.03 -5.22
CA GLU A 173 -18.30 -49.70 -5.38
C GLU A 173 -19.33 -48.58 -5.31
N VAL A 174 -19.20 -47.71 -4.31
CA VAL A 174 -20.01 -46.48 -4.18
C VAL A 174 -19.62 -45.43 -5.22
N ALA A 175 -20.63 -44.73 -5.76
CA ALA A 175 -20.50 -43.66 -6.75
C ALA A 175 -19.84 -44.11 -8.07
N TRP A 176 -20.14 -45.34 -8.50
CA TRP A 176 -19.56 -45.97 -9.68
C TRP A 176 -19.59 -45.07 -10.93
N LYS A 177 -20.75 -44.49 -11.29
CA LYS A 177 -20.89 -43.64 -12.49
C LYS A 177 -20.07 -42.37 -12.41
N ALA A 178 -19.94 -41.76 -11.21
CA ALA A 178 -19.12 -40.57 -11.02
C ALA A 178 -17.65 -40.88 -11.28
N LYS A 179 -17.14 -41.99 -10.73
CA LYS A 179 -15.77 -42.48 -10.98
C LYS A 179 -15.54 -42.76 -12.47
N GLN A 180 -16.48 -43.42 -13.14
CA GLN A 180 -16.40 -43.69 -14.58
C GLN A 180 -16.41 -42.42 -15.43
N SER A 181 -17.03 -41.33 -14.96
CA SER A 181 -17.02 -40.04 -15.65
C SER A 181 -15.71 -39.25 -15.47
N LEU A 182 -15.05 -39.47 -14.32
CA LEU A 182 -13.78 -38.84 -13.96
C LEU A 182 -12.56 -39.62 -14.48
N ASP A 183 -12.76 -40.83 -14.97
CA ASP A 183 -11.69 -41.63 -15.58
C ASP A 183 -11.25 -41.01 -16.92
N PRO A 184 -9.99 -40.55 -17.03
CA PRO A 184 -9.46 -40.00 -18.27
C PRO A 184 -9.55 -41.00 -19.43
N MET A 185 -9.45 -42.31 -19.19
CA MET A 185 -9.57 -43.34 -20.22
C MET A 185 -10.94 -43.31 -20.91
N ASN A 186 -11.99 -43.01 -20.14
CA ASN A 186 -13.35 -42.91 -20.66
C ASN A 186 -13.55 -41.60 -21.44
N THR A 187 -12.84 -40.53 -21.06
CA THR A 187 -12.79 -39.30 -21.87
C THR A 187 -12.06 -39.54 -23.20
N PHE A 188 -10.92 -40.25 -23.18
CA PHE A 188 -10.19 -40.64 -24.39
C PHE A 188 -11.03 -41.52 -25.30
N LYS A 189 -11.77 -42.50 -24.77
CA LYS A 189 -12.70 -43.33 -25.56
C LYS A 189 -13.70 -42.50 -26.35
N LYS A 190 -14.29 -41.45 -25.74
CA LYS A 190 -15.21 -40.53 -26.43
C LYS A 190 -14.52 -39.81 -27.59
N TYR A 191 -13.31 -39.30 -27.39
CA TYR A 191 -12.54 -38.63 -28.45
C TYR A 191 -12.07 -39.59 -29.55
N CYS A 192 -11.61 -40.79 -29.19
CA CYS A 192 -11.20 -41.82 -30.15
C CYS A 192 -12.39 -42.35 -30.96
N SER A 193 -13.58 -42.46 -30.36
CA SER A 193 -14.81 -42.82 -31.08
C SER A 193 -15.36 -41.70 -31.99
N SER A 194 -14.85 -40.47 -31.84
CA SER A 194 -15.19 -39.31 -32.69
C SER A 194 -14.23 -39.11 -33.87
N GLN A 195 -13.23 -39.99 -34.03
CA GLN A 195 -12.44 -40.03 -35.26
C GLN A 195 -13.37 -40.30 -36.44
N PRO A 196 -13.20 -39.61 -37.59
CA PRO A 196 -13.98 -39.90 -38.78
C PRO A 196 -13.74 -41.35 -39.15
N LYS A 197 -14.81 -42.16 -39.17
CA LYS A 197 -14.78 -43.52 -39.72
C LYS A 197 -14.27 -43.45 -41.16
N THR A 198 -12.99 -43.70 -41.38
CA THR A 198 -12.55 -44.26 -42.66
C THR A 198 -13.14 -45.66 -42.75
N LEU A 199 -13.72 -45.94 -43.91
CA LEU A 199 -14.58 -47.09 -44.21
C LEU A 199 -14.08 -48.42 -43.62
N THR A 200 -14.86 -49.02 -42.72
CA THR A 200 -15.25 -50.44 -42.79
C THR A 200 -16.61 -50.62 -42.12
N LYS A 201 -17.51 -51.30 -42.83
CA LYS A 201 -18.87 -51.64 -42.38
C LYS A 201 -18.80 -52.74 -41.33
N THR A 202 -19.43 -52.53 -40.18
CA THR A 202 -20.29 -53.55 -39.53
C THR A 202 -21.36 -52.85 -38.69
N LYS A 203 -22.56 -53.46 -38.74
CA LYS A 203 -23.79 -53.11 -38.02
C LYS A 203 -23.53 -53.25 -36.50
N ASP A 204 -24.15 -52.51 -35.59
CA ASP A 204 -25.56 -52.59 -35.22
C ASP A 204 -25.93 -51.55 -34.14
N THR A 205 -27.23 -51.37 -33.94
CA THR A 205 -27.95 -50.84 -32.75
C THR A 205 -28.00 -49.33 -32.46
N GLN A 206 -29.12 -48.74 -32.90
CA GLN A 206 -30.07 -47.87 -32.18
C GLN A 206 -29.56 -46.91 -31.08
N SER A 207 -29.73 -45.60 -31.29
CA SER A 207 -30.66 -44.78 -30.47
C SER A 207 -30.58 -43.26 -30.77
N ASN A 208 -31.77 -42.71 -31.05
CA ASN A 208 -32.32 -41.38 -30.76
C ASN A 208 -31.52 -40.09 -31.00
N LYS A 209 -32.01 -39.36 -32.02
CA LYS A 209 -32.01 -37.89 -32.13
C LYS A 209 -32.43 -37.22 -30.83
N LEU A 210 -31.73 -36.14 -30.45
CA LEU A 210 -32.36 -34.94 -29.90
C LEU A 210 -31.66 -33.69 -30.44
N ASP A 211 -32.50 -32.74 -30.83
CA ASP A 211 -32.24 -31.53 -31.59
C ASP A 211 -31.31 -30.53 -30.90
N MET A 212 -30.38 -29.96 -31.68
CA MET A 212 -29.55 -28.84 -31.24
C MET A 212 -30.09 -27.53 -31.85
N HIS A 213 -30.85 -26.78 -31.07
CA HIS A 213 -31.24 -25.41 -31.40
C HIS A 213 -29.99 -24.52 -31.51
N LYS A 214 -29.75 -24.03 -32.73
CA LYS A 214 -28.83 -22.94 -33.04
C LYS A 214 -29.43 -21.64 -32.49
N SER A 215 -28.84 -21.05 -31.44
CA SER A 215 -29.17 -19.69 -31.04
C SER A 215 -27.92 -18.80 -30.94
N ASN A 216 -27.83 -17.91 -31.94
CA ASN A 216 -27.40 -16.51 -31.92
C ASN A 216 -26.15 -16.08 -31.12
N LYS A 217 -25.08 -15.97 -31.91
CA LYS A 217 -24.16 -14.82 -32.04
C LYS A 217 -24.70 -13.49 -31.47
N SER A 218 -24.02 -12.95 -30.44
CA SER A 218 -23.71 -11.51 -30.24
C SER A 218 -23.22 -11.16 -28.82
N LYS A 219 -22.03 -11.62 -28.40
CA LYS A 219 -21.33 -11.06 -27.21
C LYS A 219 -19.81 -11.10 -27.37
N THR A 220 -19.25 -10.46 -28.40
CA THR A 220 -17.79 -10.41 -28.59
C THR A 220 -17.14 -9.12 -28.05
N SER A 221 -17.85 -8.00 -27.91
CA SER A 221 -17.20 -6.71 -27.61
C SER A 221 -16.83 -6.47 -26.13
N LYS A 222 -17.41 -7.19 -25.16
CA LYS A 222 -17.10 -7.00 -23.73
C LYS A 222 -15.93 -7.86 -23.22
N LYS A 223 -15.58 -8.95 -23.93
CA LYS A 223 -14.56 -9.91 -23.48
C LYS A 223 -13.14 -9.42 -23.77
N ASP A 224 -12.95 -8.64 -24.84
CA ASP A 224 -11.62 -8.14 -25.22
C ASP A 224 -11.15 -6.99 -24.32
N LYS A 225 -12.08 -6.12 -23.88
CA LYS A 225 -11.75 -5.00 -22.97
C LYS A 225 -11.33 -5.48 -21.57
N HIS A 226 -11.95 -6.54 -21.05
CA HIS A 226 -11.55 -7.13 -19.77
C HIS A 226 -10.20 -7.85 -19.83
N LYS A 227 -9.82 -8.40 -21.00
CA LYS A 227 -8.49 -8.99 -21.20
C LYS A 227 -7.40 -7.93 -21.25
N SER A 228 -7.63 -6.79 -21.94
CA SER A 228 -6.67 -5.69 -21.97
C SER A 228 -6.43 -5.08 -20.59
N ASP A 229 -7.48 -4.88 -19.80
CA ASP A 229 -7.36 -4.30 -18.46
C ASP A 229 -6.60 -5.23 -17.50
N SER A 230 -6.82 -6.54 -17.61
CA SER A 230 -6.05 -7.54 -16.85
C SER A 230 -4.57 -7.55 -17.25
N GLN A 231 -4.27 -7.36 -18.53
CA GLN A 231 -2.90 -7.33 -19.04
C GLN A 231 -2.15 -6.06 -18.61
N ILE A 232 -2.83 -4.91 -18.62
CA ILE A 232 -2.30 -3.64 -18.10
C ILE A 232 -2.04 -3.74 -16.59
N LYS A 233 -2.97 -4.34 -15.83
CA LYS A 233 -2.78 -4.57 -14.39
C LYS A 233 -1.58 -5.49 -14.12
N LEU A 234 -1.40 -6.54 -14.92
CA LEU A 234 -0.27 -7.46 -14.80
C LEU A 234 1.07 -6.79 -15.15
N GLN A 235 1.10 -5.94 -16.18
CA GLN A 235 2.29 -5.15 -16.53
C GLN A 235 2.68 -4.21 -15.39
N LYS A 236 1.72 -3.50 -14.80
CA LYS A 236 1.97 -2.63 -13.63
C LYS A 236 2.54 -3.39 -12.43
N LEU A 237 2.09 -4.63 -12.20
CA LEU A 237 2.64 -5.49 -11.15
C LEU A 237 4.07 -5.96 -11.47
N ARG A 238 4.38 -6.24 -12.75
CA ARG A 238 5.74 -6.59 -13.19
C ARG A 238 6.71 -5.41 -13.06
N GLU A 239 6.29 -4.21 -13.45
CA GLU A 239 7.06 -2.98 -13.28
C GLU A 239 7.33 -2.69 -11.81
N ALA A 240 6.31 -2.86 -10.95
CA ALA A 240 6.47 -2.69 -9.51
C ALA A 240 7.44 -3.72 -8.90
N ARG A 241 7.40 -4.99 -9.35
CA ARG A 241 8.36 -6.02 -8.96
C ARG A 241 9.78 -5.64 -9.41
N LEU A 242 9.98 -5.31 -10.69
CA LEU A 242 11.29 -4.91 -11.22
C LEU A 242 11.85 -3.70 -10.47
N LYS A 243 11.01 -2.72 -10.13
CA LYS A 243 11.43 -1.56 -9.33
C LYS A 243 11.90 -1.95 -7.93
N ARG A 244 11.20 -2.90 -7.28
CA ARG A 244 11.61 -3.43 -5.98
C ARG A 244 12.92 -4.20 -6.07
N GLU A 245 13.04 -5.09 -7.05
CA GLU A 245 14.27 -5.85 -7.30
C GLU A 245 15.45 -4.92 -7.60
N MET A 246 15.27 -3.87 -8.40
CA MET A 246 16.30 -2.85 -8.64
C MET A 246 16.69 -2.10 -7.36
N GLN A 247 15.71 -1.75 -6.52
CA GLN A 247 15.98 -1.06 -5.25
C GLN A 247 16.73 -1.96 -4.27
N GLU A 248 16.35 -3.23 -4.16
CA GLU A 248 17.05 -4.22 -3.33
C GLU A 248 18.45 -4.48 -3.87
N ARG A 249 18.60 -4.64 -5.19
CA ARG A 249 19.91 -4.78 -5.84
C ARG A 249 20.82 -3.57 -5.59
N ALA A 250 20.30 -2.35 -5.72
CA ALA A 250 21.05 -1.14 -5.42
C ALA A 250 21.47 -1.08 -3.94
N LYS A 251 20.58 -1.46 -3.02
CA LYS A 251 20.92 -1.56 -1.59
C LYS A 251 22.02 -2.60 -1.33
N THR A 252 21.92 -3.78 -1.95
CA THR A 252 22.95 -4.82 -1.82
C THR A 252 24.28 -4.38 -2.43
N GLU A 253 24.24 -3.66 -3.55
CA GLU A 253 25.43 -3.15 -4.22
C GLU A 253 26.12 -2.07 -3.37
N MET A 254 25.36 -1.13 -2.80
CA MET A 254 25.89 -0.15 -1.83
C MET A 254 26.48 -0.82 -0.59
N PHE A 255 25.85 -1.89 -0.10
CA PHE A 255 26.38 -2.65 1.03
C PHE A 255 27.67 -3.38 0.66
N LEU A 256 27.71 -4.04 -0.51
CA LEU A 256 28.89 -4.75 -1.01
C LEU A 256 30.03 -3.80 -1.35
N SER A 257 29.78 -2.61 -1.92
CA SER A 257 30.81 -1.61 -2.20
C SER A 257 31.44 -1.07 -0.91
N LYS A 258 30.61 -0.85 0.12
CA LYS A 258 31.08 -0.49 1.47
C LYS A 258 31.90 -1.62 2.10
N LEU A 259 31.54 -2.88 1.86
CA LEU A 259 32.28 -4.04 2.36
C LEU A 259 33.59 -4.28 1.61
N SER A 260 33.63 -4.01 0.31
CA SER A 260 34.82 -4.16 -0.54
C SER A 260 35.81 -3.00 -0.41
N GLY A 261 35.53 -1.99 0.43
CA GLY A 261 36.41 -0.85 0.67
C GLY A 261 36.63 0.06 -0.54
N ILE A 262 35.79 -0.07 -1.58
CA ILE A 262 35.83 0.80 -2.76
C ILE A 262 34.77 1.86 -2.49
N GLU A 263 35.22 3.03 -1.99
CA GLU A 263 34.32 4.16 -1.87
C GLU A 263 33.74 4.48 -3.26
N PRO A 264 32.40 4.60 -3.38
CA PRO A 264 31.82 5.03 -4.63
C PRO A 264 32.30 6.45 -4.89
N VAL A 265 33.13 6.61 -5.92
CA VAL A 265 33.45 7.93 -6.48
C VAL A 265 32.10 8.57 -6.81
N GLU A 266 31.73 9.58 -6.03
CA GLU A 266 30.57 10.40 -6.28
C GLU A 266 30.75 11.02 -7.66
N THR A 267 30.15 10.41 -8.67
CA THR A 267 29.98 11.07 -9.96
C THR A 267 28.92 12.13 -9.72
N GLU A 268 29.41 13.33 -9.39
CA GLU A 268 28.63 14.55 -9.37
C GLU A 268 27.74 14.56 -10.62
N LYS A 269 26.44 14.38 -10.41
CA LYS A 269 25.46 14.69 -11.43
C LYS A 269 25.56 16.18 -11.66
N LYS A 270 26.28 16.58 -12.71
CA LYS A 270 26.27 17.95 -13.21
C LYS A 270 24.82 18.31 -13.51
N GLU A 271 24.20 19.08 -12.64
CA GLU A 271 22.92 19.70 -12.95
C GLU A 271 23.09 20.50 -14.25
N PRO A 272 22.11 20.46 -15.18
CA PRO A 272 22.18 21.30 -16.35
C PRO A 272 22.21 22.76 -15.88
N LYS A 273 23.26 23.49 -16.27
CA LYS A 273 23.42 24.91 -15.95
C LYS A 273 22.14 25.65 -16.35
N LYS A 274 21.30 26.04 -15.39
CA LYS A 274 20.15 26.91 -15.64
C LYS A 274 20.69 28.28 -16.01
N VAL A 275 20.65 28.61 -17.30
CA VAL A 275 21.07 29.93 -17.77
C VAL A 275 20.02 30.95 -17.36
N VAL A 276 20.37 31.84 -16.43
CA VAL A 276 19.50 32.94 -16.01
C VAL A 276 19.50 33.99 -17.12
N PRO A 277 18.34 34.36 -17.69
CA PRO A 277 18.28 35.38 -18.74
C PRO A 277 18.67 36.75 -18.15
N LYS A 278 19.45 37.53 -18.92
CA LYS A 278 19.96 38.84 -18.49
C LYS A 278 18.89 39.94 -18.47
N TYR A 279 17.76 39.72 -19.16
CA TYR A 279 16.66 40.67 -19.28
C TYR A 279 15.33 40.01 -18.90
N ASN A 280 14.39 40.82 -18.40
CA ASN A 280 13.05 40.37 -18.04
C ASN A 280 12.26 39.94 -19.30
N SER A 281 11.73 38.73 -19.28
CA SER A 281 11.01 38.11 -20.40
C SER A 281 9.71 38.83 -20.78
N GLN A 282 9.13 39.63 -19.88
CA GLN A 282 7.91 40.39 -20.17
C GLN A 282 8.16 41.61 -21.06
N PHE A 283 9.35 42.21 -20.98
CA PHE A 283 9.65 43.46 -21.67
C PHE A 283 10.52 43.23 -22.90
N ASN A 284 11.48 42.30 -22.86
CA ASN A 284 12.42 42.05 -23.96
C ASN A 284 12.54 40.54 -24.26
N PRO A 285 11.52 39.91 -24.88
CA PRO A 285 11.45 38.46 -25.05
C PRO A 285 12.51 37.90 -26.00
N GLU A 286 12.90 38.62 -27.05
CA GLU A 286 13.95 38.20 -28.00
C GLU A 286 15.32 38.09 -27.31
N LEU A 287 15.69 39.09 -26.51
CA LEU A 287 16.98 39.12 -25.79
C LEU A 287 17.02 38.12 -24.64
N ALA A 288 15.89 37.88 -23.97
CA ALA A 288 15.78 36.85 -22.94
C ALA A 288 16.00 35.42 -23.49
N ARG A 289 15.81 35.20 -24.79
CA ARG A 289 15.93 33.87 -25.43
C ARG A 289 17.30 33.58 -26.04
N GLN A 290 18.20 34.55 -26.12
CA GLN A 290 19.50 34.40 -26.80
C GLN A 290 20.45 33.38 -26.15
N ASN A 291 20.23 33.04 -24.88
CA ASN A 291 21.15 32.17 -24.12
C ASN A 291 20.72 30.70 -24.04
N PHE A 292 19.74 30.27 -24.85
CA PHE A 292 19.19 28.89 -24.87
C PHE A 292 19.78 27.99 -25.98
N ARG A 293 20.97 28.29 -26.51
CA ARG A 293 21.65 27.44 -27.52
C ARG A 293 22.63 26.46 -26.91
#